data_AF-A0A6M0AEQ1-F1
#
_entry.id   AF-A0A6M0AEQ1-F1
#
_cell.length_a   1.000
_cell.length_b   1.000
_cell.length_c   1.000
_cell.angle_alpha   90.00
_cell.angle_beta   90.00
_cell.angle_gamma   90.00
#
_symmetry.space_group_name_H-M   'P 1'
#
loop_
_entity.id
_entity.type
_entity.pdbx_description
1 polymer ?
#
loop_
_entity_poly.entity_id
_entity_poly.type
_entity_poly.pdbx_seq_one_letter_code
_entity_poly.pdbx_strand_id
1 'polypeptide(L)'
;MAMADNTSDAQLDFLLQVLQATADSEGDAQVVYPLLKANIDKLDDRLAEQLRDWATSKLAEAEADEAKLIAAVIGIFSNRIQQLPLGDKASTMEIAITGYEVALTVFTREAFPIDWASTQTNLGAAYGNRIKGEKAQNIEEAIACLQQA
;
A
#
# COMPACT_ATOMS: atom_id res chain seq x y z
N MET A 1 -10.15 -13.60 28.28
CA MET A 1 -10.24 -13.70 26.81
C MET A 1 -10.75 -12.35 26.30
N ALA A 2 -9.85 -11.37 26.11
CA ALA A 2 -10.15 -10.00 25.62
C ALA A 2 -8.84 -9.21 25.33
N MET A 3 -7.86 -9.82 24.66
CA MET A 3 -6.58 -9.16 24.31
C MET A 3 -6.39 -9.02 22.79
N ALA A 4 -7.29 -9.56 21.97
CA ALA A 4 -7.16 -9.54 20.50
C ALA A 4 -7.73 -8.25 19.86
N ASP A 5 -8.69 -7.59 20.52
CA ASP A 5 -9.38 -6.38 20.03
C ASP A 5 -8.47 -5.15 20.02
N ASN A 6 -7.79 -4.91 21.15
CA ASN A 6 -7.00 -3.68 21.37
C ASN A 6 -5.80 -3.53 20.42
N THR A 7 -5.21 -4.64 19.97
CA THR A 7 -4.10 -4.60 19.01
C THR A 7 -4.58 -4.32 17.58
N SER A 8 -5.81 -4.73 17.25
CA SER A 8 -6.41 -4.42 15.93
C SER A 8 -6.62 -2.92 15.79
N ASP A 9 -7.22 -2.32 16.81
CA ASP A 9 -7.55 -0.90 16.85
C ASP A 9 -6.26 -0.06 16.79
N ALA A 10 -5.22 -0.45 17.54
CA ALA A 10 -3.94 0.26 17.53
C ALA A 10 -3.15 0.18 16.21
N GLN A 11 -3.34 -0.88 15.41
CA GLN A 11 -2.75 -0.99 14.07
C GLN A 11 -3.56 -0.21 13.04
N LEU A 12 -4.90 -0.23 13.14
CA LEU A 12 -5.77 0.59 12.29
C LEU A 12 -5.53 2.08 12.55
N ASP A 13 -5.46 2.50 13.80
CA ASP A 13 -5.14 3.89 14.17
C ASP A 13 -3.80 4.34 13.58
N PHE A 14 -2.79 3.46 13.61
CA PHE A 14 -1.49 3.72 12.99
C PHE A 14 -1.60 3.84 11.46
N LEU A 15 -2.33 2.93 10.81
CA LEU A 15 -2.59 2.98 9.38
C LEU A 15 -3.24 4.32 8.98
N LEU A 16 -4.30 4.70 9.68
CA LEU A 16 -5.01 5.96 9.41
C LEU A 16 -4.11 7.17 9.64
N GLN A 17 -3.31 7.17 10.71
CA GLN A 17 -2.37 8.24 10.99
C GLN A 17 -1.33 8.41 9.86
N VAL A 18 -0.77 7.31 9.35
CA VAL A 18 0.26 7.40 8.30
C VAL A 18 -0.34 7.75 6.93
N LEU A 19 -1.55 7.27 6.62
CA LEU A 19 -2.26 7.67 5.40
C LEU A 19 -2.65 9.15 5.45
N GLN A 20 -3.15 9.65 6.58
CA GLN A 20 -3.43 11.07 6.77
C GLN A 20 -2.17 11.92 6.62
N ALA A 21 -1.08 11.54 7.28
CA ALA A 21 0.19 12.26 7.16
C ALA A 21 0.73 12.25 5.71
N THR A 22 0.51 11.14 4.98
CA THR A 22 0.84 11.04 3.56
C THR A 22 -0.02 12.00 2.73
N ALA A 23 -1.33 12.07 2.99
CA ALA A 23 -2.24 13.00 2.31
C ALA A 23 -1.87 14.47 2.56
N ASP A 24 -1.64 14.83 3.83
CA ASP A 24 -1.36 16.21 4.26
C ASP A 24 -0.01 16.74 3.72
N SER A 25 0.92 15.84 3.41
CA SER A 25 2.28 16.18 2.99
C SER A 25 2.62 15.78 1.56
N GLU A 26 1.64 15.29 0.79
CA GLU A 26 1.88 14.68 -0.54
C GLU A 26 2.96 13.58 -0.50
N GLY A 27 3.05 12.90 0.64
CA GLY A 27 4.05 11.88 0.94
C GLY A 27 5.46 12.42 1.19
N ASP A 28 5.64 13.64 1.70
CA ASP A 28 6.96 14.12 2.10
C ASP A 28 7.64 13.11 3.05
N ALA A 29 8.82 12.62 2.65
CA ALA A 29 9.58 11.67 3.44
C ALA A 29 9.96 12.23 4.81
N GLN A 30 10.13 13.55 4.96
CA GLN A 30 10.43 14.18 6.24
C GLN A 30 9.27 14.09 7.23
N VAL A 31 8.03 13.95 6.74
CA VAL A 31 6.82 13.81 7.54
C VAL A 31 6.46 12.34 7.77
N VAL A 32 6.49 11.53 6.71
CA VAL A 32 6.02 10.14 6.77
C VAL A 32 7.04 9.20 7.43
N TYR A 33 8.34 9.38 7.16
CA TYR A 33 9.37 8.45 7.63
C TYR A 33 9.49 8.36 9.17
N PRO A 34 9.44 9.47 9.95
CA PRO A 34 9.47 9.38 11.40
C PRO A 34 8.33 8.54 11.98
N LEU A 35 7.12 8.63 11.41
CA LEU A 35 5.95 7.85 11.86
C LEU A 35 6.15 6.36 11.60
N LEU A 36 6.60 6.01 10.38
CA LEU A 36 6.93 4.62 10.02
C LEU A 36 8.03 4.07 10.93
N LYS A 37 9.09 4.85 11.16
CA LYS A 37 10.23 4.45 12.01
C LYS A 37 9.83 4.23 13.46
N ALA A 38 8.92 5.04 13.99
CA ALA A 38 8.44 4.92 15.37
C ALA A 38 7.52 3.70 15.59
N ASN A 39 6.93 3.16 14.53
CA ASN A 39 5.96 2.06 14.56
C ASN A 39 6.42 0.88 13.68
N ILE A 40 7.73 0.63 13.60
CA ILE A 40 8.30 -0.45 12.77
C ILE A 40 7.72 -1.82 13.13
N ASP A 41 7.41 -2.04 14.41
CA ASP A 41 6.78 -3.26 14.92
C ASP A 41 5.38 -3.51 14.35
N LYS A 42 4.71 -2.47 13.84
CA LYS A 42 3.40 -2.57 13.18
C LYS A 42 3.49 -2.76 11.67
N LEU A 43 4.69 -2.73 11.08
CA LEU A 43 4.90 -2.98 9.65
C LEU A 43 4.96 -4.49 9.37
N ASP A 44 3.84 -5.16 9.60
CA ASP A 44 3.66 -6.60 9.48
C ASP A 44 2.55 -6.96 8.46
N ASP A 45 2.28 -8.25 8.27
CA ASP A 45 1.25 -8.73 7.34
C ASP A 45 -0.16 -8.26 7.73
N ARG A 46 -0.41 -8.06 9.03
CA ARG A 46 -1.71 -7.63 9.51
C ARG A 46 -2.00 -6.20 9.09
N LEU A 47 -0.98 -5.34 9.00
CA LEU A 47 -1.16 -4.01 8.42
C LEU A 47 -1.57 -4.07 6.95
N ALA A 48 -1.05 -5.03 6.17
CA ALA A 48 -1.47 -5.23 4.79
C ALA A 48 -2.95 -5.66 4.71
N GLU A 49 -3.38 -6.57 5.57
CA GLU A 49 -4.78 -6.99 5.68
C GLU A 49 -5.69 -5.80 6.03
N GLN A 50 -5.32 -5.01 7.05
CA GLN A 50 -6.09 -3.83 7.45
C GLN A 50 -6.13 -2.76 6.37
N LEU A 51 -5.04 -2.54 5.64
CA LEU A 51 -5.01 -1.65 4.50
C LEU A 51 -6.03 -2.09 3.44
N ARG A 52 -6.07 -3.38 3.11
CA ARG A 52 -7.03 -3.93 2.17
C ARG A 52 -8.46 -3.74 2.65
N ASP A 53 -8.76 -4.19 3.87
CA ASP A 53 -10.13 -4.18 4.42
C ASP A 53 -10.67 -2.75 4.54
N TRP A 54 -9.87 -1.84 5.11
CA TRP A 54 -10.24 -0.45 5.24
C TRP A 54 -10.44 0.20 3.87
N ALA A 55 -9.49 0.03 2.94
CA ALA A 55 -9.56 0.69 1.65
C ALA A 55 -10.71 0.15 0.79
N THR A 56 -10.95 -1.17 0.75
CA THR A 56 -12.08 -1.75 0.02
C THR A 56 -13.41 -1.23 0.59
N SER A 57 -13.56 -1.18 1.92
CA SER A 57 -14.77 -0.62 2.54
C SER A 57 -14.96 0.86 2.18
N LYS A 58 -13.89 1.67 2.22
CA LYS A 58 -13.97 3.10 1.93
C LYS A 58 -14.22 3.39 0.46
N LEU A 59 -13.56 2.69 -0.45
CA LEU A 59 -13.75 2.87 -1.88
C LEU A 59 -15.15 2.44 -2.35
N ALA A 60 -15.79 1.50 -1.66
CA ALA A 60 -17.17 1.10 -1.98
C ALA A 60 -18.22 2.17 -1.61
N GLU A 61 -17.90 3.04 -0.65
CA GLU A 61 -18.77 4.11 -0.16
C GLU A 61 -18.45 5.48 -0.79
N ALA A 62 -17.27 5.62 -1.39
CA ALA A 62 -16.75 6.88 -1.89
C ALA A 62 -17.31 7.24 -3.27
N GLU A 63 -17.53 8.55 -3.48
CA GLU A 63 -17.76 9.11 -4.81
C GLU A 63 -16.47 9.08 -5.64
N ALA A 64 -16.58 9.20 -6.97
CA ALA A 64 -15.45 9.00 -7.90
C ALA A 64 -14.21 9.88 -7.59
N ASP A 65 -14.42 11.15 -7.26
CA ASP A 65 -13.31 12.06 -6.93
C ASP A 65 -12.64 11.71 -5.60
N GLU A 66 -13.41 11.29 -4.61
CA GLU A 66 -12.90 10.85 -3.31
C GLU A 66 -12.14 9.52 -3.46
N ALA A 67 -12.71 8.56 -4.19
CA ALA A 67 -12.07 7.29 -4.51
C ALA A 67 -10.72 7.50 -5.19
N LYS A 68 -10.64 8.45 -6.13
CA LYS A 68 -9.39 8.84 -6.79
C LYS A 68 -8.36 9.38 -5.79
N LEU A 69 -8.76 10.27 -4.88
CA LEU A 69 -7.86 10.83 -3.86
C LEU A 69 -7.36 9.73 -2.91
N ILE A 70 -8.24 8.86 -2.44
CA ILE A 70 -7.88 7.72 -1.58
C ILE A 70 -6.86 6.82 -2.29
N ALA A 71 -7.13 6.43 -3.53
CA ALA A 71 -6.22 5.60 -4.33
C ALA A 71 -4.84 6.27 -4.53
N ALA A 72 -4.82 7.59 -4.77
CA ALA A 72 -3.56 8.34 -4.91
C ALA A 72 -2.74 8.32 -3.62
N VAL A 73 -3.37 8.57 -2.47
CA VAL A 73 -2.71 8.54 -1.16
C VAL A 73 -2.15 7.15 -0.85
N ILE A 74 -2.94 6.10 -1.10
CA ILE A 74 -2.50 4.72 -0.91
C ILE A 74 -1.31 4.40 -1.82
N GLY A 75 -1.33 4.81 -3.09
CA GLY A 75 -0.21 4.64 -4.02
C GLY A 75 1.07 5.36 -3.55
N ILE A 76 0.95 6.59 -3.06
CA ILE A 76 2.08 7.35 -2.50
C ILE A 76 2.63 6.66 -1.24
N PHE A 77 1.75 6.21 -0.35
CA PHE A 77 2.14 5.45 0.84
C PHE A 77 2.87 4.16 0.46
N SER A 78 2.34 3.36 -0.47
CA SER A 78 2.99 2.14 -0.96
C SER A 78 4.38 2.40 -1.54
N ASN A 79 4.56 3.48 -2.29
CA ASN A 79 5.87 3.90 -2.80
C ASN A 79 6.87 4.14 -1.65
N ARG A 80 6.41 4.78 -0.56
CA ARG A 80 7.26 5.03 0.62
C ARG A 80 7.61 3.74 1.36
N ILE A 81 6.64 2.84 1.55
CA ILE A 81 6.87 1.54 2.17
C ILE A 81 7.86 0.70 1.34
N GLN A 82 7.71 0.68 0.02
CA GLN A 82 8.59 -0.09 -0.87
C GLN A 82 10.05 0.35 -0.76
N GLN A 83 10.28 1.66 -0.65
CA GLN A 83 11.61 2.29 -0.54
C GLN A 83 12.16 2.34 0.89
N LEU A 84 11.40 1.87 1.88
CA LEU A 84 11.77 1.94 3.29
C LEU A 84 13.03 1.08 3.57
N PRO A 85 14.10 1.64 4.14
CA PRO A 85 15.33 0.89 4.45
C PRO A 85 15.26 0.14 5.79
N LEU A 86 14.14 0.19 6.51
CA LEU A 86 13.96 -0.38 7.85
C LEU A 86 12.67 -1.20 7.92
N GLY A 87 12.59 -2.07 8.93
CA GLY A 87 11.48 -3.01 9.11
C GLY A 87 11.72 -4.36 8.43
N ASP A 88 10.77 -5.27 8.58
CA ASP A 88 10.84 -6.57 7.92
C ASP A 88 10.60 -6.40 6.41
N LYS A 89 11.60 -6.76 5.60
CA LYS A 89 11.51 -6.56 4.15
C LYS A 89 10.39 -7.38 3.54
N ALA A 90 10.11 -8.57 4.09
CA ALA A 90 9.07 -9.43 3.55
C ALA A 90 7.68 -8.80 3.74
N SER A 91 7.38 -8.34 4.95
CA SER A 91 6.08 -7.71 5.28
C SER A 91 5.90 -6.35 4.60
N THR A 92 6.94 -5.52 4.53
CA THR A 92 6.87 -4.24 3.80
C THR A 92 6.59 -4.43 2.30
N MET A 93 7.08 -5.50 1.67
CA MET A 93 6.68 -5.80 0.28
C MET A 93 5.20 -6.17 0.17
N GLU A 94 4.65 -6.98 1.08
CA GLU A 94 3.21 -7.32 1.05
C GLU A 94 2.31 -6.10 1.26
N ILE A 95 2.69 -5.18 2.15
CA ILE A 95 1.98 -3.91 2.36
C ILE A 95 1.97 -3.08 1.07
N ALA A 96 3.14 -2.90 0.44
CA ALA A 96 3.25 -2.11 -0.78
C ALA A 96 2.44 -2.71 -1.93
N ILE A 97 2.56 -4.03 -2.15
CA ILE A 97 1.78 -4.80 -3.13
C ILE A 97 0.29 -4.57 -2.91
N THR A 98 -0.19 -4.78 -1.67
CA THR A 98 -1.59 -4.62 -1.34
C THR A 98 -2.10 -3.21 -1.65
N GLY A 99 -1.34 -2.17 -1.31
CA GLY A 99 -1.77 -0.80 -1.61
C GLY A 99 -1.79 -0.50 -3.11
N TYR A 100 -0.85 -1.04 -3.91
CA TYR A 100 -0.91 -0.88 -5.36
C TYR A 100 -2.08 -1.64 -5.98
N GLU A 101 -2.37 -2.86 -5.52
CA GLU A 101 -3.54 -3.63 -5.97
C GLU A 101 -4.85 -2.88 -5.69
N VAL A 102 -4.97 -2.30 -4.49
CA VAL A 102 -6.10 -1.45 -4.12
C VAL A 102 -6.18 -0.22 -5.02
N ALA A 103 -5.07 0.49 -5.25
CA ALA A 103 -5.06 1.67 -6.12
C ALA A 103 -5.48 1.33 -7.56
N LEU A 104 -5.10 0.16 -8.08
CA LEU A 104 -5.50 -0.33 -9.41
C LEU A 104 -6.98 -0.68 -9.53
N THR A 105 -7.73 -0.78 -8.43
CA THR A 105 -9.20 -0.89 -8.50
C THR A 105 -9.87 0.41 -8.93
N VAL A 106 -9.19 1.56 -8.75
CA VAL A 106 -9.67 2.90 -9.11
C VAL A 106 -8.94 3.42 -10.35
N PHE A 107 -7.61 3.32 -10.36
CA PHE A 107 -6.81 3.67 -11.52
C PHE A 107 -6.94 2.56 -12.56
N THR A 108 -7.83 2.74 -13.53
CA THR A 108 -7.95 1.84 -14.67
C THR A 108 -7.25 2.43 -15.90
N ARG A 109 -6.93 1.57 -16.87
CA ARG A 109 -6.29 1.99 -18.12
C ARG A 109 -7.14 3.01 -18.89
N GLU A 110 -8.45 2.90 -18.81
CA GLU A 110 -9.39 3.74 -19.54
C GLU A 110 -9.60 5.11 -18.86
N ALA A 111 -9.75 5.13 -17.53
CA ALA A 111 -10.06 6.35 -16.79
C ALA A 111 -8.82 7.15 -16.42
N PHE A 112 -7.72 6.46 -16.07
CA PHE A 112 -6.50 7.06 -15.53
C PHE A 112 -5.25 6.39 -16.11
N PRO A 113 -5.02 6.45 -17.44
CA PRO A 113 -3.96 5.68 -18.10
C PRO A 113 -2.56 5.93 -17.53
N ILE A 114 -2.25 7.16 -17.13
CA ILE A 114 -0.94 7.52 -16.57
C ILE A 114 -0.78 6.94 -15.16
N ASP A 115 -1.77 7.14 -14.29
CA ASP A 115 -1.72 6.65 -12.90
C ASP A 115 -1.74 5.11 -12.88
N TRP A 116 -2.51 4.48 -13.77
CA TRP A 116 -2.54 3.03 -13.94
C TRP A 116 -1.17 2.48 -14.37
N ALA A 117 -0.55 3.04 -15.42
CA ALA A 117 0.76 2.58 -15.89
C ALA A 117 1.87 2.76 -14.84
N SER A 118 1.84 3.89 -14.12
CA SER A 118 2.76 4.14 -13.01
C SER A 118 2.57 3.14 -11.87
N THR A 119 1.31 2.87 -11.50
CA THR A 119 0.99 1.92 -10.43
C THR A 119 1.36 0.49 -10.82
N GLN A 120 1.09 0.07 -12.06
CA GLN A 120 1.52 -1.23 -12.61
C GLN A 120 3.05 -1.38 -12.59
N THR A 121 3.79 -0.33 -12.96
CA THR A 121 5.26 -0.34 -12.92
C THR A 121 5.77 -0.55 -11.49
N ASN A 122 5.20 0.16 -10.52
CA ASN A 122 5.59 0.04 -9.12
C ASN A 122 5.21 -1.32 -8.52
N LEU A 123 4.02 -1.84 -8.87
CA LEU A 123 3.57 -3.18 -8.49
C LEU A 123 4.49 -4.26 -9.05
N GLY A 124 4.87 -4.15 -10.33
CA GLY A 124 5.82 -5.07 -10.94
C GLY A 124 7.17 -5.06 -10.24
N ALA A 125 7.68 -3.88 -9.88
CA ALA A 125 8.90 -3.75 -9.08
C ALA A 125 8.75 -4.33 -7.67
N ALA A 126 7.56 -4.25 -7.06
CA ALA A 126 7.29 -4.83 -5.74
C ALA A 126 7.26 -6.36 -5.81
N TYR A 127 6.57 -6.94 -6.80
CA TYR A 127 6.58 -8.38 -7.07
C TYR A 127 8.00 -8.92 -7.34
N GLY A 128 8.80 -8.21 -8.14
CA GLY A 128 10.19 -8.60 -8.40
C GLY A 128 11.09 -8.62 -7.16
N ASN A 129 10.76 -7.82 -6.13
CA ASN A 129 11.48 -7.75 -4.86
C ASN A 129 10.80 -8.57 -3.73
N ARG A 130 9.66 -9.21 -4.02
CA ARG A 130 8.85 -9.92 -3.03
C ARG A 130 9.58 -11.16 -2.52
N ILE A 131 9.67 -11.28 -1.19
CA ILE A 131 10.37 -12.38 -0.51
C ILE A 131 9.43 -13.57 -0.25
N LYS A 132 8.13 -13.31 -0.01
CA LYS A 132 7.13 -14.35 0.26
C LYS A 132 6.62 -14.97 -1.03
N GLY A 133 6.14 -16.21 -0.94
CA GLY A 133 5.63 -16.98 -2.08
C GLY A 133 6.73 -17.64 -2.92
N GLU A 134 6.33 -18.23 -4.05
CA GLU A 134 7.26 -18.87 -4.96
C GLU A 134 7.94 -17.83 -5.86
N LYS A 135 9.27 -17.88 -5.94
CA LYS A 135 10.06 -16.92 -6.73
C LYS A 135 9.66 -16.89 -8.22
N ALA A 136 9.32 -18.04 -8.79
CA ALA A 136 8.89 -18.12 -10.19
C ALA A 136 7.59 -17.33 -10.41
N GLN A 137 6.59 -17.58 -9.57
CA GLN A 137 5.32 -16.86 -9.61
C GLN A 137 5.51 -15.35 -9.40
N ASN A 138 6.33 -14.94 -8.44
CA ASN A 138 6.60 -13.51 -8.21
C ASN A 138 7.21 -12.83 -9.45
N ILE A 139 8.07 -13.54 -10.19
CA ILE A 139 8.64 -13.01 -11.44
C ILE A 139 7.59 -12.95 -12.55
N GLU A 140 6.72 -13.96 -12.66
CA GLU A 140 5.63 -13.95 -13.63
C GLU A 140 4.66 -12.80 -13.38
N GLU A 141 4.25 -12.55 -12.14
CA GLU A 141 3.42 -11.40 -11.76
C GLU A 141 4.12 -10.08 -12.06
N ALA A 142 5.43 -9.97 -11.76
CA ALA A 142 6.20 -8.78 -12.07
C ALA A 142 6.23 -8.48 -13.58
N ILE A 143 6.46 -9.52 -14.40
CA ILE A 143 6.43 -9.40 -15.87
C ILE A 143 5.03 -9.00 -16.35
N ALA A 144 3.98 -9.62 -15.81
CA ALA A 144 2.61 -9.31 -16.19
C ALA A 144 2.23 -7.85 -15.89
N CYS A 145 2.65 -7.31 -14.74
CA CYS A 145 2.43 -5.91 -14.40
C CYS A 145 3.17 -4.97 -15.36
N LEU A 146 4.45 -5.25 -15.64
CA LEU A 146 5.28 -4.41 -16.52
C LEU A 146 4.86 -4.48 -18.00
N GLN A 147 4.25 -5.58 -18.43
CA GLN A 147 3.67 -5.70 -19.78
C GLN A 147 2.34 -4.95 -19.91
N GLN A 148 1.63 -4.77 -18.80
CA GLN A 148 0.40 -4.02 -18.77
C GLN A 148 0.67 -2.51 -18.80
N ALA A 149 1.62 -2.02 -17.99
CA ALA A 149 2.00 -0.61 -17.89
C ALA A 149 2.20 0.08 -19.26
#